data_AF-A0A915V906-F1
#
_entry.id   AF-A0A915V906-F1
#
_cell.length_a   1.000
_cell.length_b   1.000
_cell.length_c   1.000
_cell.angle_alpha   90.00
_cell.angle_beta   90.00
_cell.angle_gamma   90.00
#
_symmetry.space_group_name_H-M   'P 1'
#
loop_
_entity.id
_entity.type
_entity.pdbx_description
1 polymer ?
#
loop_
_entity_poly.entity_id
_entity_poly.type
_entity_poly.pdbx_seq_one_letter_code
_entity_poly.pdbx_strand_id
1 'polypeptide(L)'
;MSMLKLRSFLHLLCLLALLALLAGCQSPNQAENAILIGIKPEAVAALKNPQAPDPRDTGLASLDALNVKWGVKAMMRVFDVSPADEAAVKAGLAGVYKLSEPSLIPSRSRRVKRR
;
A
#
# COMPACT_ATOMS: atom_id res chain seq x y z
N MET A 1 43.20 -10.71 31.87
CA MET A 1 42.14 -9.85 31.29
C MET A 1 40.86 -10.07 32.08
N SER A 2 40.43 -9.06 32.84
CA SER A 2 39.41 -9.19 33.89
C SER A 2 38.01 -9.43 33.33
N MET A 3 37.28 -10.39 33.92
CA MET A 3 35.92 -10.80 33.51
C MET A 3 34.88 -9.66 33.48
N LEU A 4 35.17 -8.51 34.10
CA LEU A 4 34.34 -7.31 34.00
C LEU A 4 34.29 -6.72 32.58
N LYS A 5 35.37 -6.80 31.78
CA LYS A 5 35.40 -6.23 30.42
C LYS A 5 34.50 -6.98 29.44
N LEU A 6 34.37 -8.31 29.60
CA LEU A 6 33.56 -9.15 28.72
C LEU A 6 32.06 -8.91 28.91
N ARG A 7 31.61 -8.74 30.16
CA ARG A 7 30.21 -8.40 30.49
C ARG A 7 29.82 -7.03 29.95
N SER A 8 30.69 -6.04 30.10
CA SER A 8 30.45 -4.69 29.58
C SER A 8 30.37 -4.66 28.04
N PHE A 9 31.18 -5.49 27.36
CA PHE A 9 31.13 -5.62 25.90
C PHE A 9 29.83 -6.27 25.41
N LEU A 10 29.35 -7.29 26.13
CA LEU A 10 28.11 -7.99 25.79
C LEU A 10 26.89 -7.07 25.95
N HIS A 11 26.84 -6.25 26.99
CA HIS A 11 25.78 -5.26 27.18
C HIS A 11 25.80 -4.17 26.09
N LEU A 12 26.99 -3.71 25.68
CA LEU A 12 27.13 -2.73 24.61
C LEU A 12 26.62 -3.29 23.27
N LEU A 13 26.99 -4.52 22.93
CA LEU A 13 26.51 -5.24 21.74
C LEU A 13 24.99 -5.42 21.75
N CYS A 14 24.42 -5.76 22.91
CA CYS A 14 22.98 -5.94 23.06
C CYS A 14 22.20 -4.62 22.90
N LEU A 15 22.74 -3.51 23.44
CA LEU A 15 22.19 -2.17 23.25
C LEU A 15 22.24 -1.73 21.79
N LEU A 16 23.37 -1.99 21.11
CA LEU A 16 23.55 -1.65 19.69
C LEU A 16 22.59 -2.43 18.78
N ALA A 17 22.36 -3.71 19.07
CA ALA A 17 21.37 -4.53 18.37
C ALA A 17 19.93 -4.02 18.60
N LEU A 18 19.59 -3.60 19.83
CA LEU A 18 18.29 -2.99 20.13
C LEU A 18 18.08 -1.68 19.35
N LEU A 19 19.11 -0.82 19.30
CA LEU A 19 19.07 0.43 18.54
C LEU A 19 18.93 0.19 17.02
N ALA A 20 19.59 -0.83 16.49
CA ALA A 20 19.47 -1.20 15.07
C ALA A 20 18.06 -1.72 14.73
N LEU A 21 17.43 -2.48 15.63
CA LEU A 21 16.04 -2.93 15.47
C LEU A 21 15.05 -1.76 15.52
N LEU A 22 15.27 -0.78 16.39
CA LEU A 22 14.44 0.44 16.48
C LEU A 22 14.56 1.33 15.23
N ALA A 23 15.74 1.37 14.59
CA ALA A 23 15.96 2.17 13.38
C ALA A 23 15.31 1.57 12.12
N GLY A 24 14.98 0.27 12.11
CA GLY A 24 14.38 -0.42 10.96
C GLY A 24 12.86 -0.28 10.82
N CYS A 25 12.15 0.27 11.81
CA CYS A 25 10.68 0.27 11.83
C CYS A 25 10.02 1.56 11.31
N GLN A 26 10.78 2.56 10.86
CA GLN A 26 10.23 3.82 10.36
C GLN A 26 10.47 3.97 8.87
N SER A 27 9.89 3.05 8.09
CA SER A 27 9.63 3.40 6.69
C SER A 27 8.55 4.47 6.70
N PRO A 28 8.82 5.71 6.24
CA PRO A 28 7.81 6.73 6.21
C PRO A 28 6.73 6.24 5.26
N ASN A 29 5.53 6.01 5.79
CA ASN A 29 4.32 5.77 5.04
C ASN A 29 4.18 6.95 4.07
N GLN A 30 4.68 6.81 2.84
CA GLN A 30 4.41 7.77 1.78
C GLN A 30 2.90 7.75 1.63
N ALA A 31 2.24 8.86 1.94
CA ALA A 31 0.80 8.97 1.77
C ALA A 31 0.48 8.79 0.28
N GLU A 32 0.13 7.56 -0.11
CA GLU A 32 -0.39 7.23 -1.42
C GLU A 32 -1.84 7.70 -1.47
N ASN A 33 -2.17 8.52 -2.47
CA ASN A 33 -3.57 8.79 -2.79
C ASN A 33 -4.15 7.49 -3.36
N ALA A 34 -5.29 7.06 -2.84
CA ALA A 34 -5.91 5.81 -3.25
C ALA A 34 -7.41 5.98 -3.44
N ILE A 35 -7.93 5.41 -4.52
CA ILE A 35 -9.36 5.35 -4.83
C ILE A 35 -9.83 3.91 -4.67
N LEU A 36 -10.96 3.72 -4.01
CA LEU A 36 -11.64 2.44 -3.93
C LEU A 36 -12.76 2.39 -4.97
N ILE A 37 -12.77 1.35 -5.80
CA ILE A 37 -13.86 1.10 -6.76
C ILE A 37 -14.50 -0.25 -6.45
N GLY A 38 -15.83 -0.27 -6.46
CA GLY A 38 -16.60 -1.51 -6.50
C GLY A 38 -16.76 -1.96 -7.94
N ILE A 39 -16.58 -3.26 -8.20
CA ILE A 39 -16.71 -3.82 -9.55
C ILE A 39 -17.74 -4.95 -9.55
N LYS A 40 -18.53 -5.02 -10.62
CA LYS A 40 -19.56 -6.05 -10.82
C LYS A 40 -18.96 -7.40 -11.24
N PRO A 41 -19.66 -8.53 -11.01
CA PRO A 41 -19.18 -9.88 -11.36
C PRO A 41 -18.73 -10.01 -12.82
N GLU A 42 -19.52 -9.49 -13.77
CA GLU A 42 -19.24 -9.58 -15.20
C GLU A 42 -17.94 -8.86 -15.59
N ALA A 43 -17.65 -7.74 -14.94
CA ALA A 43 -16.43 -6.99 -15.17
C ALA A 43 -15.23 -7.68 -14.52
N VAL A 44 -15.39 -8.30 -13.33
CA VAL A 44 -14.34 -9.12 -12.72
C VAL A 44 -13.96 -10.30 -13.61
N ALA A 45 -14.93 -10.95 -14.25
CA ALA A 45 -14.69 -12.05 -15.19
C ALA A 45 -13.92 -11.62 -16.46
N ALA A 46 -14.05 -10.36 -16.85
CA ALA A 46 -13.36 -9.80 -18.01
C ALA A 46 -11.96 -9.23 -17.69
N LEU A 47 -11.57 -9.13 -16.42
CA LEU A 47 -10.23 -8.70 -16.03
C LEU A 47 -9.18 -9.74 -16.44
N LYS A 48 -8.11 -9.30 -17.10
CA LYS A 48 -6.98 -10.15 -17.51
C LYS A 48 -6.28 -10.82 -16.33
N ASN A 49 -6.13 -10.09 -15.22
CA ASN A 49 -5.60 -10.60 -13.96
C ASN A 49 -6.43 -10.06 -12.79
N PRO A 50 -7.44 -10.80 -12.30
CA PRO A 50 -8.34 -10.29 -11.28
C PRO A 50 -7.71 -10.01 -9.91
N GLN A 51 -6.54 -10.57 -9.59
CA GLN A 51 -5.89 -10.35 -8.28
C GLN A 51 -5.01 -9.10 -8.27
N ALA A 52 -4.29 -8.88 -9.37
CA ALA A 52 -3.44 -7.72 -9.57
C ALA A 52 -3.55 -7.26 -11.03
N PRO A 53 -4.62 -6.54 -11.40
CA PRO A 53 -4.79 -6.03 -12.76
C PRO A 53 -3.65 -5.08 -13.13
N ASP A 54 -3.12 -5.20 -14.35
CA ASP A 54 -2.21 -4.18 -14.88
C ASP A 54 -3.03 -2.91 -15.16
N PRO A 55 -2.75 -1.77 -14.50
CA PRO A 55 -3.52 -0.55 -14.71
C PRO A 55 -3.41 0.00 -16.15
N ARG A 56 -2.42 -0.43 -16.93
CA ARG A 56 -2.26 -0.04 -18.34
C ARG A 56 -3.11 -0.87 -19.29
N ASP A 57 -3.50 -2.07 -18.87
CA ASP A 57 -4.25 -3.02 -19.67
C ASP A 57 -4.98 -4.03 -18.76
N THR A 58 -6.08 -3.57 -18.18
CA THR A 58 -6.92 -4.38 -17.30
C THR A 58 -7.77 -5.39 -18.09
N GLY A 59 -7.96 -5.15 -19.40
CA GLY A 59 -8.93 -5.84 -20.25
C GLY A 59 -10.30 -5.15 -20.32
N LEU A 60 -10.49 -4.05 -19.57
CA LEU A 60 -11.72 -3.26 -19.55
C LEU A 60 -11.44 -1.85 -20.06
N ALA A 61 -11.84 -1.56 -21.31
CA ALA A 61 -11.53 -0.29 -21.97
C ALA A 61 -11.94 0.96 -21.19
N SER A 62 -13.08 0.92 -20.49
CA SER A 62 -13.55 2.03 -19.65
C SER A 62 -12.65 2.26 -18.43
N LEU A 63 -12.13 1.18 -17.83
CA LEU A 63 -11.23 1.23 -16.69
C LEU A 63 -9.81 1.63 -17.11
N ASP A 64 -9.35 1.15 -18.27
CA ASP A 64 -8.05 1.52 -18.84
C ASP A 64 -7.99 3.03 -19.13
N ALA A 65 -9.06 3.57 -19.74
CA ALA A 65 -9.18 5.01 -19.97
C ALA A 65 -9.18 5.82 -18.67
N LEU A 66 -9.86 5.32 -17.63
CA LEU A 66 -9.89 5.95 -16.31
C LEU A 66 -8.50 5.92 -15.64
N ASN A 67 -7.82 4.77 -15.69
CA ASN A 67 -6.49 4.59 -15.13
C ASN A 67 -5.47 5.54 -15.77
N VAL A 68 -5.53 5.70 -17.09
CA VAL A 68 -4.69 6.67 -17.82
C VAL A 68 -5.01 8.10 -17.38
N LYS A 69 -6.30 8.46 -17.31
CA LYS A 69 -6.73 9.81 -16.92
C LYS A 69 -6.27 10.20 -15.52
N TRP A 70 -6.24 9.26 -14.58
CA TRP A 70 -5.86 9.49 -13.18
C TRP A 70 -4.40 9.15 -12.87
N GLY A 71 -3.65 8.65 -13.86
CA GLY A 71 -2.25 8.28 -13.67
C GLY A 71 -2.07 7.13 -12.67
N VAL A 72 -3.01 6.18 -12.65
CA VAL A 72 -3.00 5.04 -11.73
C VAL A 72 -1.72 4.23 -11.92
N LYS A 73 -1.00 4.03 -10.82
CA LYS A 73 0.28 3.30 -10.80
C LYS A 73 0.13 1.83 -10.49
N ALA A 74 -0.86 1.49 -9.66
CA ALA A 74 -1.12 0.12 -9.26
C ALA A 74 -2.62 -0.06 -9.04
N MET A 75 -3.10 -1.25 -9.39
CA MET A 75 -4.45 -1.70 -9.09
C MET A 75 -4.37 -3.03 -8.37
N MET A 76 -5.08 -3.15 -7.24
CA MET A 76 -5.05 -4.36 -6.41
C MET A 76 -6.42 -4.69 -5.87
N ARG A 77 -6.75 -5.98 -5.82
CA ARG A 77 -7.96 -6.45 -5.16
C ARG A 77 -7.78 -6.32 -3.64
N VAL A 78 -8.76 -5.71 -2.97
CA VAL A 78 -8.72 -5.50 -1.52
C VAL A 78 -9.49 -6.59 -0.81
N PHE A 79 -10.74 -6.82 -1.20
CA PHE A 79 -11.58 -7.88 -0.65
C PHE A 79 -12.70 -8.25 -1.60
N ASP A 80 -13.24 -9.46 -1.36
CA ASP A 80 -14.44 -9.98 -2.00
C ASP A 80 -15.67 -9.55 -1.24
N VAL A 81 -16.74 -9.23 -1.97
CA VAL A 81 -18.01 -8.93 -1.33
C VAL A 81 -18.55 -10.20 -0.68
N SER A 82 -18.75 -10.14 0.64
CA SER A 82 -19.40 -11.22 1.37
C SER A 82 -20.88 -11.29 0.98
N PRO A 83 -21.45 -12.50 0.80
CA PRO A 83 -22.89 -12.67 0.65
C PRO A 83 -23.71 -12.12 1.83
N ALA A 84 -23.08 -11.93 3.00
CA ALA A 84 -23.72 -11.33 4.17
C ALA A 84 -23.80 -9.80 4.13
N ASP A 85 -23.10 -9.15 3.19
CA ASP A 85 -23.18 -7.70 2.99
C ASP A 85 -24.37 -7.38 2.07
N GLU A 86 -25.56 -7.24 2.66
CA GLU A 86 -26.80 -6.99 1.92
C GLU A 86 -26.73 -5.74 1.03
N ALA A 87 -26.00 -4.71 1.44
CA ALA A 87 -25.87 -3.48 0.67
C ALA A 87 -25.06 -3.70 -0.61
N ALA A 88 -23.91 -4.37 -0.49
CA ALA A 88 -23.06 -4.70 -1.62
C ALA A 88 -23.71 -5.72 -2.57
N VAL A 89 -24.44 -6.70 -2.02
CA VAL A 89 -25.25 -7.66 -2.79
C VAL A 89 -26.35 -6.95 -3.56
N LYS A 90 -27.09 -6.05 -2.92
CA LYS A 90 -28.14 -5.24 -3.57
C LYS A 90 -27.59 -4.33 -4.67
N ALA A 91 -26.38 -3.83 -4.49
CA ALA A 91 -25.67 -3.06 -5.51
C ALA A 91 -25.06 -3.91 -6.64
N GLY A 92 -25.09 -5.25 -6.52
CA GLY A 92 -24.56 -6.18 -7.51
C GLY A 92 -23.03 -6.15 -7.61
N LEU A 93 -22.33 -5.92 -6.50
CA LEU A 93 -20.87 -5.86 -6.47
C LEU A 93 -20.26 -7.24 -6.19
N ALA A 94 -19.14 -7.55 -6.84
CA ALA A 94 -18.37 -8.78 -6.61
C ALA A 94 -17.15 -8.55 -5.72
N GLY A 95 -16.57 -7.36 -5.75
CA GLY A 95 -15.36 -7.06 -4.99
C GLY A 95 -14.99 -5.59 -5.07
N VAL A 96 -14.04 -5.20 -4.22
CA VAL A 96 -13.49 -3.84 -4.17
C VAL A 96 -12.01 -3.87 -4.55
N TYR A 97 -11.63 -2.91 -5.38
CA TYR A 97 -10.27 -2.72 -5.84
C TYR A 97 -9.75 -1.36 -5.41
N LYS A 98 -8.47 -1.32 -5.02
CA LYS A 98 -7.73 -0.11 -4.71
C LYS A 98 -6.91 0.30 -5.94
N LEU A 99 -7.06 1.55 -6.35
CA LEU A 99 -6.28 2.20 -7.39
C LEU A 99 -5.34 3.17 -6.68
N SER A 100 -4.03 2.93 -6.75
CA SER A 100 -3.02 3.83 -6.18
C SER A 100 -2.62 4.88 -7.22
N GLU A 101 -2.74 6.14 -6.82
CA GLU A 101 -2.33 7.31 -7.59
C GLU A 101 -0.97 7.84 -7.14
N PRO A 102 -0.27 8.63 -7.98
CA PRO A 102 0.95 9.29 -7.58
C PRO A 102 0.68 10.24 -6.39
N SER A 103 1.44 10.11 -5.30
CA SER A 103 1.41 11.12 -4.23
C SER A 103 1.87 12.46 -4.80
N LEU A 104 0.99 13.46 -4.77
CA LEU A 104 1.32 14.83 -5.19
C LEU A 104 2.09 15.61 -4.11
N ILE A 105 2.33 15.02 -2.93
CA ILE A 105 3.03 15.71 -1.86
C ILE A 105 4.52 15.79 -2.22
N PRO A 106 5.08 17.00 -2.48
CA PRO A 106 6.51 17.13 -2.58
C PRO A 106 7.10 16.79 -1.20
N SER A 107 8.03 15.84 -1.17
CA SER A 107 8.80 15.47 0.03
C SER A 107 9.35 16.73 0.69
N ARG A 108 8.69 17.22 1.74
CA ARG A 108 9.01 18.50 2.39
C ARG A 108 10.25 18.33 3.27
N SER A 109 11.41 18.15 2.64
CA SER A 109 12.70 18.40 3.26
C SER A 109 12.90 19.91 3.34
N ARG A 110 12.56 20.49 4.48
CA ARG A 110 13.21 21.72 5.00
C ARG A 110 12.88 21.86 6.47
N ARG A 111 13.73 21.25 7.30
CA ARG A 111 13.87 21.59 8.71
C ARG A 111 14.30 23.06 8.77
N VAL A 112 13.35 23.95 9.05
CA VAL A 112 13.62 25.38 9.30
C VAL A 112 14.45 25.45 10.58
N LYS A 113 15.73 25.77 10.45
CA LYS A 113 16.61 26.10 11.57
C LYS A 113 16.17 27.47 12.09
N ARG A 114 15.32 27.48 13.13
CA ARG A 114 15.04 28.70 13.90
C ARG A 114 16.36 29.13 14.55
N ARG A 115 16.77 30.36 14.26
CA ARG A 115 17.87 31.05 14.95
C ARG A 115 17.43 31.42 16.35
#